data_AF-A0A4T0EN18-F1
#
_entry.id   AF-A0A4T0EN18-F1
#
_cell.length_a   1.000
_cell.length_b   1.000
_cell.length_c   1.000
_cell.angle_alpha   90.00
_cell.angle_beta   90.00
_cell.angle_gamma   90.00
#
_symmetry.space_group_name_H-M   'P 1'
#
loop_
_entity.id
_entity.type
_entity.pdbx_description
1 polymer ?
#
loop_
_entity_poly.entity_id
_entity_poly.type
_entity_poly.pdbx_seq_one_letter_code
_entity_poly.pdbx_strand_id
1 'polypeptide(L)'
;MSHLSPSSCPFPCSNHPKRLHRSKKFREHYNQAQLFYNSMSEHEKMHIMNALSFELDHCDDPIVYKRMVERIADIDLDLAKGVAEMVGADIPEVAGRPNHGKKSKGLSQEDFPPENLTIATRMVAILIADGYDAVAYNAIKAALAAQGALPFTIAPRRTPIYAAGESKGSGKGVAPDHNLEGQRSTMYDAIFIPGGADSIATLRKNGRALHYVREAFGHLKAIGATGEAVKFVQDACSLPGVEFSESNNVVDSYGVVTAAQTEASTFKDAINLVKNAKDFSSAFSYAISQHKNYQRELDGLSSMVAY
;
A
#
# COMPACT_ATOMS: atom_id res chain seq x y z
N MET A 1 -55.01 40.30 -18.46
CA MET A 1 -54.12 39.40 -19.21
C MET A 1 -53.53 38.40 -18.22
N SER A 2 -53.79 37.12 -18.51
CA SER A 2 -53.15 35.88 -18.03
C SER A 2 -53.00 35.62 -16.53
N HIS A 3 -53.99 34.94 -15.95
CA HIS A 3 -53.76 33.98 -14.88
C HIS A 3 -53.15 32.71 -15.49
N LEU A 4 -51.93 32.38 -15.07
CA LEU A 4 -51.26 31.13 -15.43
C LEU A 4 -51.94 29.97 -14.69
N SER A 5 -52.58 29.09 -15.45
CA SER A 5 -53.05 27.79 -15.00
C SER A 5 -51.86 26.89 -14.65
N PRO A 6 -51.86 26.18 -13.52
CA PRO A 6 -50.81 25.22 -13.22
C PRO A 6 -50.94 24.04 -14.18
N SER A 7 -49.87 23.78 -14.93
CA SER A 7 -49.75 22.63 -15.83
C SER A 7 -50.02 21.33 -15.08
N SER A 8 -51.09 20.65 -15.47
CA SER A 8 -51.43 19.32 -15.00
C SER A 8 -50.36 18.32 -15.43
N CYS A 9 -49.78 17.60 -14.47
CA CYS A 9 -48.92 16.45 -14.73
C CYS A 9 -49.69 15.44 -15.61
N PRO A 10 -49.15 14.98 -16.76
CA PRO A 10 -49.89 14.22 -17.76
C PRO A 10 -50.10 12.75 -17.40
N PHE A 11 -49.62 12.30 -16.24
CA PHE A 11 -49.87 10.96 -15.72
C PHE A 11 -50.91 11.03 -14.60
N PRO A 12 -52.05 10.32 -14.69
CA PRO A 12 -52.95 10.20 -13.57
C PRO A 12 -52.19 9.49 -12.45
N CYS A 13 -51.71 10.25 -11.46
CA CYS A 13 -51.30 9.66 -10.19
C CYS A 13 -52.52 8.91 -9.66
N SER A 14 -52.43 7.58 -9.62
CA SER A 14 -53.36 6.71 -8.92
C SER A 14 -53.67 7.27 -7.52
N ASN A 15 -54.83 6.91 -6.96
CA ASN A 15 -55.42 7.30 -5.66
C ASN A 15 -54.52 7.06 -4.41
N HIS A 16 -53.22 7.33 -4.47
CA HIS A 16 -52.32 7.31 -3.35
C HIS A 16 -52.37 8.69 -2.66
N PRO A 17 -52.63 8.72 -1.35
CA PRO A 17 -52.59 9.96 -0.60
C PRO A 17 -51.17 10.54 -0.67
N LYS A 18 -51.05 11.82 -1.08
CA LYS A 18 -49.80 12.58 -1.00
C LYS A 18 -49.39 12.66 0.47
N ARG A 19 -48.35 11.92 0.88
CA ARG A 19 -47.89 11.83 2.27
C ARG A 19 -46.38 11.98 2.35
N LEU A 20 -45.90 12.94 3.14
CA LEU A 20 -44.48 13.08 3.50
C LEU A 20 -44.14 12.09 4.62
N HIS A 21 -43.97 10.81 4.28
CA HIS A 21 -43.57 9.77 5.25
C HIS A 21 -42.71 8.69 4.59
N ARG A 22 -41.81 8.08 5.37
CA ARG A 22 -41.03 6.90 4.97
C ARG A 22 -41.74 5.63 5.41
N SER A 23 -41.67 4.58 4.59
CA SER A 23 -42.29 3.29 4.93
C SER A 23 -41.56 2.62 6.11
N LYS A 24 -42.22 1.68 6.80
CA LYS A 24 -41.67 1.02 8.00
C LYS A 24 -40.34 0.32 7.74
N LYS A 25 -40.12 -0.24 6.54
CA LYS A 25 -38.87 -0.93 6.18
C LYS A 25 -37.65 -0.01 6.20
N PHE A 26 -37.84 1.29 5.95
CA PHE A 26 -36.78 2.29 5.96
C PHE A 26 -36.34 2.71 7.36
N ARG A 27 -36.94 2.17 8.45
CA ARG A 27 -36.58 2.51 9.83
C ARG A 27 -35.43 1.68 10.40
N GLU A 28 -34.99 0.65 9.68
CA GLU A 28 -33.79 -0.09 10.03
C GLU A 28 -32.59 0.60 9.36
N HIS A 29 -31.60 1.02 10.15
CA HIS A 29 -30.44 1.78 9.67
C HIS A 29 -29.08 1.17 10.04
N TYR A 30 -29.03 -0.01 10.66
CA TYR A 30 -27.80 -0.53 11.30
C TYR A 30 -27.40 -1.92 10.83
N ASN A 31 -28.36 -2.79 10.51
CA ASN A 31 -28.06 -4.18 10.14
C ASN A 31 -27.10 -4.25 8.94
N GLN A 32 -27.22 -3.33 7.98
CA GLN A 32 -26.28 -3.29 6.85
C GLN A 32 -24.90 -2.77 7.23
N ALA A 33 -24.80 -1.83 8.17
CA ALA A 33 -23.51 -1.35 8.70
C ALA A 33 -22.79 -2.46 9.49
N GLN A 34 -23.53 -3.21 10.32
CA GLN A 34 -23.03 -4.39 11.01
C GLN A 34 -22.56 -5.46 10.02
N LEU A 35 -23.40 -5.80 9.03
CA LEU A 35 -23.05 -6.75 7.97
C LEU A 35 -21.76 -6.34 7.23
N PHE A 36 -21.63 -5.06 6.87
CA PHE A 36 -20.45 -4.51 6.22
C PHE A 36 -19.20 -4.71 7.07
N TYR A 37 -19.17 -4.16 8.30
CA TYR A 37 -18.00 -4.24 9.17
C TYR A 37 -17.62 -5.69 9.51
N ASN A 38 -18.61 -6.55 9.76
CA ASN A 38 -18.37 -7.98 10.01
C ASN A 38 -17.68 -8.68 8.83
N SER A 39 -17.93 -8.22 7.60
CA SER A 39 -17.42 -8.83 6.36
C SER A 39 -16.02 -8.37 5.99
N MET A 40 -15.49 -7.33 6.65
CA MET A 40 -14.13 -6.83 6.43
C MET A 40 -13.09 -7.82 6.95
N SER A 41 -11.97 -7.91 6.25
CA SER A 41 -10.74 -8.57 6.71
C SER A 41 -10.12 -7.79 7.88
N GLU A 42 -9.16 -8.40 8.58
CA GLU A 42 -8.57 -7.79 9.78
C GLU A 42 -7.85 -6.47 9.47
N HIS A 43 -7.12 -6.38 8.34
CA HIS A 43 -6.46 -5.14 7.94
C HIS A 43 -7.46 -4.05 7.52
N GLU A 44 -8.55 -4.40 6.84
CA GLU A 44 -9.61 -3.45 6.50
C GLU A 44 -10.33 -2.92 7.74
N LYS A 45 -10.56 -3.76 8.77
CA LYS A 45 -11.13 -3.31 10.05
C LYS A 45 -10.19 -2.35 10.76
N MET A 46 -8.90 -2.66 10.80
CA MET A 46 -7.89 -1.76 11.35
C MET A 46 -7.86 -0.43 10.60
N HIS A 47 -7.96 -0.43 9.27
CA HIS A 47 -8.05 0.81 8.47
C HIS A 47 -9.32 1.59 8.75
N ILE A 48 -10.47 0.93 8.94
CA ILE A 48 -11.73 1.59 9.34
C ILE A 48 -11.57 2.26 10.71
N MET A 49 -10.96 1.57 11.69
CA MET A 49 -10.69 2.13 13.01
C MET A 49 -9.74 3.32 12.93
N ASN A 50 -8.66 3.22 12.17
CA ASN A 50 -7.70 4.31 11.95
C ASN A 50 -8.37 5.51 11.28
N ALA A 51 -9.22 5.29 10.28
CA ALA A 51 -9.96 6.34 9.60
C ALA A 51 -10.95 7.04 10.54
N LEU A 52 -11.77 6.28 11.28
CA LEU A 52 -12.70 6.86 12.26
C LEU A 52 -11.96 7.66 13.33
N SER A 53 -10.83 7.14 13.82
CA SER A 53 -10.01 7.83 14.81
C SER A 53 -9.41 9.11 14.25
N PHE A 54 -8.84 9.07 13.04
CA PHE A 54 -8.29 10.24 12.36
C PHE A 54 -9.36 11.32 12.13
N GLU A 55 -10.51 10.96 11.57
CA GLU A 55 -11.58 11.93 11.26
C GLU A 55 -12.16 12.58 12.54
N LEU A 56 -12.30 11.79 13.62
CA LEU A 56 -12.83 12.29 14.90
C LEU A 56 -11.80 13.06 15.73
N ASP A 57 -10.50 12.77 15.59
CA ASP A 57 -9.42 13.59 16.15
C ASP A 57 -9.47 15.04 15.62
N HIS A 58 -9.92 15.23 14.38
CA HIS A 58 -10.11 16.54 13.77
C HIS A 58 -11.46 17.21 14.15
N CYS A 59 -12.22 16.65 15.08
CA CYS A 59 -13.45 17.24 15.60
C CYS A 59 -13.20 17.93 16.95
N ASP A 60 -13.11 19.27 16.94
CA ASP A 60 -12.85 20.05 18.16
C ASP A 60 -13.96 19.97 19.22
N ASP A 61 -15.23 19.77 18.82
CA ASP A 61 -16.37 19.72 19.73
C ASP A 61 -16.51 18.33 20.38
N PRO A 62 -16.33 18.20 21.72
CA PRO A 62 -16.48 16.93 22.42
C PRO A 62 -17.82 16.24 22.26
N ILE A 63 -18.88 17.01 22.03
CA ILE A 63 -20.21 16.45 21.83
C ILE A 63 -20.25 15.60 20.55
N VAL A 64 -19.47 15.97 19.54
CA VAL A 64 -19.43 15.28 18.25
C VAL A 64 -18.77 13.91 18.40
N TYR A 65 -17.51 13.85 18.83
CA TYR A 65 -16.79 12.57 18.87
C TYR A 65 -17.37 11.60 19.92
N LYS A 66 -17.88 12.11 21.06
CA LYS A 66 -18.56 11.26 22.06
C LYS A 66 -19.82 10.60 21.51
N ARG A 67 -20.68 11.36 20.85
CA ARG A 67 -21.91 10.82 20.24
C ARG A 67 -21.62 9.90 19.06
N MET A 68 -20.53 10.15 18.34
CA MET A 68 -20.11 9.25 17.25
C MET A 68 -19.63 7.91 17.80
N VAL A 69 -18.87 7.89 18.90
CA VAL A 69 -18.50 6.64 19.59
C VAL A 69 -19.73 5.88 20.08
N GLU A 70 -20.71 6.55 20.69
CA GLU A 70 -22.00 5.92 21.05
C GLU A 70 -22.69 5.29 19.84
N ARG A 71 -22.68 5.99 18.69
CA ARG A 71 -23.25 5.46 17.45
C ARG A 71 -22.47 4.26 16.89
N ILE A 72 -21.15 4.29 16.98
CA ILE A 72 -20.29 3.18 16.54
C ILE A 72 -20.57 1.94 17.41
N ALA A 73 -20.90 2.10 18.70
CA ALA A 73 -21.30 1.00 19.58
C ALA A 73 -22.62 0.33 19.17
N ASP A 74 -23.43 0.94 18.30
CA ASP A 74 -24.58 0.27 17.66
C ASP A 74 -24.17 -0.67 16.52
N ILE A 75 -22.96 -0.49 15.98
CA ILE A 75 -22.38 -1.29 14.89
C ILE A 75 -21.55 -2.42 15.50
N ASP A 76 -20.51 -2.06 16.25
CA ASP A 76 -19.60 -3.01 16.85
C ASP A 76 -18.94 -2.43 18.11
N LEU A 77 -18.93 -3.19 19.20
CA LEU A 77 -18.48 -2.72 20.49
C LEU A 77 -16.96 -2.56 20.55
N ASP A 78 -16.21 -3.49 19.97
CA ASP A 78 -14.74 -3.46 20.02
C ASP A 78 -14.19 -2.36 19.10
N LEU A 79 -14.82 -2.13 17.95
CA LEU A 79 -14.55 -0.95 17.13
C LEU A 79 -14.78 0.35 17.91
N ALA A 80 -15.92 0.46 18.62
CA ALA A 80 -16.24 1.65 19.38
C ALA A 80 -15.23 1.92 20.51
N LYS A 81 -14.79 0.87 21.21
CA LYS A 81 -13.76 0.95 22.25
C LYS A 81 -12.42 1.44 21.69
N GLY A 82 -11.96 0.85 20.59
CA GLY A 82 -10.72 1.25 19.95
C GLY A 82 -10.73 2.71 19.49
N VAL A 83 -11.82 3.15 18.85
CA VAL A 83 -11.97 4.56 18.45
C VAL A 83 -12.05 5.48 19.67
N ALA A 84 -12.77 5.10 20.72
CA ALA A 84 -12.91 5.91 21.93
C ALA A 84 -11.57 6.20 22.61
N GLU A 85 -10.71 5.18 22.71
CA GLU A 85 -9.37 5.29 23.29
C GLU A 85 -8.50 6.28 22.49
N MET A 86 -8.59 6.25 21.16
CA MET A 86 -7.78 7.11 20.29
C MET A 86 -8.20 8.59 20.33
N VAL A 87 -9.50 8.87 20.45
CA VAL A 87 -10.05 10.24 20.31
C VAL A 87 -10.36 10.91 21.65
N GLY A 88 -10.16 10.20 22.78
CA GLY A 88 -10.46 10.71 24.12
C GLY A 88 -11.95 10.72 24.49
N ALA A 89 -12.76 9.84 23.89
CA ALA A 89 -14.16 9.67 24.26
C ALA A 89 -14.33 8.71 25.45
N ASP A 90 -15.54 8.69 26.04
CA ASP A 90 -15.90 7.72 27.07
C ASP A 90 -15.98 6.31 26.46
N ILE A 91 -15.23 5.35 27.01
CA ILE A 91 -15.14 3.99 26.47
C ILE A 91 -16.45 3.23 26.76
N PRO A 92 -17.20 2.79 25.73
CA PRO A 92 -18.46 2.08 25.95
C PRO A 92 -18.23 0.66 26.50
N GLU A 93 -18.94 0.32 27.58
CA GLU A 93 -18.89 -1.01 28.19
C GLU A 93 -19.88 -1.99 27.55
N VAL A 94 -20.98 -1.47 26.99
CA VAL A 94 -22.08 -2.24 26.41
C VAL A 94 -22.36 -1.80 24.98
N ALA A 95 -22.73 -2.75 24.13
CA ALA A 95 -23.20 -2.43 22.78
C ALA A 95 -24.54 -1.69 22.83
N GLY A 96 -24.71 -0.67 21.99
CA GLY A 96 -25.98 0.07 21.89
C GLY A 96 -27.13 -0.80 21.35
N ARG A 97 -26.78 -1.86 20.60
CA ARG A 97 -27.69 -2.92 20.16
C ARG A 97 -26.92 -4.21 19.81
N PRO A 98 -27.60 -5.36 19.72
CA PRO A 98 -26.94 -6.61 19.31
C PRO A 98 -26.38 -6.52 17.89
N ASN A 99 -25.09 -6.87 17.71
CA ASN A 99 -24.51 -7.17 16.42
C ASN A 99 -24.87 -8.62 16.04
N HIS A 100 -25.54 -8.79 14.89
CA HIS A 100 -26.00 -10.10 14.46
C HIS A 100 -24.87 -11.04 13.96
N GLY A 101 -23.63 -10.56 13.82
CA GLY A 101 -22.44 -11.36 13.49
C GLY A 101 -22.43 -11.99 12.08
N LYS A 102 -23.38 -11.62 11.23
CA LYS A 102 -23.48 -12.15 9.86
C LYS A 102 -22.47 -11.45 8.97
N LYS A 103 -21.99 -12.17 7.96
CA LYS A 103 -21.08 -11.68 6.91
C LYS A 103 -21.71 -11.91 5.53
N SER A 104 -21.24 -11.17 4.53
CA SER A 104 -21.57 -11.38 3.12
C SER A 104 -20.31 -11.32 2.28
N LYS A 105 -20.22 -12.17 1.27
CA LYS A 105 -19.21 -12.06 0.21
C LYS A 105 -19.52 -10.87 -0.69
N GLY A 106 -18.49 -10.39 -1.38
CA GLY A 106 -18.56 -9.26 -2.31
C GLY A 106 -18.63 -7.92 -1.59
N LEU A 107 -18.12 -7.84 -0.37
CA LEU A 107 -18.04 -6.59 0.41
C LEU A 107 -16.59 -6.23 0.71
N SER A 108 -15.79 -7.17 1.20
CA SER A 108 -14.35 -6.96 1.41
C SER A 108 -13.65 -6.76 0.06
N GLN A 109 -12.64 -5.89 0.01
CA GLN A 109 -11.77 -5.76 -1.15
C GLN A 109 -11.00 -7.06 -1.45
N GLU A 110 -10.76 -7.91 -0.45
CA GLU A 110 -10.17 -9.25 -0.64
C GLU A 110 -11.07 -10.19 -1.45
N ASP A 111 -12.38 -9.93 -1.52
CA ASP A 111 -13.31 -10.69 -2.37
C ASP A 111 -13.16 -10.36 -3.86
N PHE A 112 -12.37 -9.34 -4.21
CA PHE A 112 -12.17 -8.87 -5.59
C PHE A 112 -10.70 -8.94 -6.03
N PRO A 113 -10.04 -10.12 -5.97
CA PRO A 113 -8.70 -10.28 -6.52
C PRO A 113 -8.75 -10.15 -8.04
N PRO A 114 -7.62 -9.81 -8.69
CA PRO A 114 -7.55 -9.86 -10.14
C PRO A 114 -7.76 -11.30 -10.64
N GLU A 115 -8.41 -11.46 -11.80
CA GLU A 115 -8.68 -12.77 -12.40
C GLU A 115 -7.39 -13.59 -12.62
N ASN A 116 -6.31 -12.89 -13.00
CA ASN A 116 -4.96 -13.43 -13.06
C ASN A 116 -4.03 -12.50 -12.27
N LEU A 117 -3.09 -13.07 -11.51
CA LEU A 117 -2.03 -12.28 -10.88
C LEU A 117 -1.30 -11.47 -11.96
N THR A 118 -1.11 -10.19 -11.70
CA THR A 118 -0.51 -9.27 -12.67
C THR A 118 0.17 -8.09 -11.97
N ILE A 119 1.19 -7.57 -12.64
CA ILE A 119 1.83 -6.30 -12.29
C ILE A 119 1.72 -5.29 -13.44
N ALA A 120 0.90 -5.57 -14.46
CA ALA A 120 0.68 -4.67 -15.56
C ALA A 120 0.24 -3.29 -15.05
N THR A 121 0.78 -2.23 -15.64
CA THR A 121 0.59 -0.81 -15.28
C THR A 121 1.20 -0.36 -13.95
N ARG A 122 1.68 -1.28 -13.10
CA ARG A 122 2.33 -0.91 -11.83
C ARG A 122 3.63 -0.15 -12.07
N MET A 123 3.82 0.94 -11.35
CA MET A 123 5.02 1.77 -11.46
C MET A 123 6.06 1.32 -10.42
N VAL A 124 7.27 1.00 -10.86
CA VAL A 124 8.36 0.54 -9.98
C VAL A 124 9.53 1.51 -10.06
N ALA A 125 9.91 2.11 -8.93
CA ALA A 125 11.10 2.95 -8.86
C ALA A 125 12.36 2.11 -8.72
N ILE A 126 13.34 2.32 -9.58
CA ILE A 126 14.66 1.68 -9.54
C ILE A 126 15.68 2.74 -9.11
N LEU A 127 16.18 2.63 -7.87
CA LEU A 127 17.05 3.64 -7.26
C LEU A 127 18.52 3.30 -7.54
N ILE A 128 19.23 4.19 -8.24
CA ILE A 128 20.64 4.02 -8.59
C ILE A 128 21.47 5.27 -8.29
N ALA A 129 22.77 5.09 -8.08
CA ALA A 129 23.79 6.13 -8.10
C ALA A 129 24.99 5.66 -8.95
N ASP A 130 26.01 6.51 -9.11
CA ASP A 130 27.21 6.13 -9.88
C ASP A 130 27.84 4.87 -9.25
N GLY A 131 28.21 3.90 -10.09
CA GLY A 131 28.76 2.61 -9.67
C GLY A 131 27.72 1.56 -9.30
N TYR A 132 26.51 1.64 -9.85
CA TYR A 132 25.47 0.61 -9.68
C TYR A 132 25.78 -0.66 -10.48
N ASP A 133 25.22 -1.78 -10.05
CA ASP A 133 25.28 -3.05 -10.79
C ASP A 133 24.37 -3.02 -12.03
N ALA A 134 24.99 -2.96 -13.22
CA ALA A 134 24.30 -2.97 -14.50
C ALA A 134 23.57 -4.28 -14.78
N VAL A 135 24.04 -5.43 -14.26
CA VAL A 135 23.43 -6.73 -14.53
C VAL A 135 22.07 -6.78 -13.85
N ALA A 136 22.01 -6.54 -12.54
CA ALA A 136 20.75 -6.53 -11.80
C ALA A 136 19.79 -5.43 -12.30
N TYR A 137 20.31 -4.23 -12.57
CA TYR A 137 19.50 -3.12 -13.08
C TYR A 137 18.83 -3.46 -14.42
N ASN A 138 19.59 -3.94 -15.41
CA ASN A 138 19.05 -4.24 -16.73
C ASN A 138 18.09 -5.44 -16.69
N ALA A 139 18.45 -6.48 -15.93
CA ALA A 139 17.62 -7.67 -15.81
C ALA A 139 16.24 -7.34 -15.21
N ILE A 140 16.20 -6.60 -14.09
CA ILE A 140 14.92 -6.24 -13.46
C ILE A 140 14.13 -5.24 -14.29
N LYS A 141 14.79 -4.24 -14.88
CA LYS A 141 14.11 -3.29 -15.77
C LYS A 141 13.45 -4.00 -16.95
N ALA A 142 14.15 -4.94 -17.59
CA ALA A 142 13.62 -5.72 -18.70
C ALA A 142 12.48 -6.66 -18.25
N ALA A 143 12.66 -7.39 -17.15
CA ALA A 143 11.68 -8.34 -16.65
C ALA A 143 10.37 -7.66 -16.23
N LEU A 144 10.44 -6.51 -15.54
CA LEU A 144 9.26 -5.70 -15.19
C LEU A 144 8.53 -5.20 -16.45
N ALA A 145 9.27 -4.65 -17.43
CA ALA A 145 8.68 -4.17 -18.67
C ALA A 145 8.01 -5.30 -19.47
N ALA A 146 8.59 -6.50 -19.48
CA ALA A 146 8.02 -7.67 -20.14
C ALA A 146 6.68 -8.12 -19.52
N GLN A 147 6.45 -7.83 -18.23
CA GLN A 147 5.19 -8.08 -17.53
C GLN A 147 4.21 -6.88 -17.59
N GLY A 148 4.53 -5.85 -18.39
CA GLY A 148 3.71 -4.66 -18.55
C GLY A 148 3.78 -3.67 -17.38
N ALA A 149 4.69 -3.86 -16.43
CA ALA A 149 4.99 -2.86 -15.40
C ALA A 149 5.83 -1.71 -16.00
N LEU A 150 5.84 -0.57 -15.32
CA LEU A 150 6.51 0.65 -15.75
C LEU A 150 7.71 0.93 -14.84
N PRO A 151 8.94 0.54 -15.23
CA PRO A 151 10.14 0.82 -14.45
C PRO A 151 10.62 2.26 -14.64
N PHE A 152 10.80 3.00 -13.54
CA PHE A 152 11.32 4.37 -13.53
C PHE A 152 12.65 4.43 -12.80
N THR A 153 13.65 5.03 -13.43
CA THR A 153 15.00 5.17 -12.89
C THR A 153 15.09 6.44 -12.04
N ILE A 154 15.40 6.29 -10.75
CA ILE A 154 15.51 7.39 -9.79
C ILE A 154 16.95 7.48 -9.28
N ALA A 155 17.52 8.67 -9.29
CA ALA A 155 18.93 8.84 -8.92
C ALA A 155 19.22 10.17 -8.20
N PRO A 156 20.41 10.37 -7.61
CA PRO A 156 20.76 11.65 -6.98
C PRO A 156 20.71 12.87 -7.91
N ARG A 157 20.80 12.67 -9.23
CA ARG A 157 20.79 13.73 -10.26
C ARG A 157 20.11 13.23 -11.53
N ARG A 158 19.66 14.15 -12.38
CA ARG A 158 19.00 13.86 -13.68
C ARG A 158 19.98 13.72 -14.85
N THR A 159 21.25 14.05 -14.64
CA THR A 159 22.30 13.79 -15.62
C THR A 159 22.71 12.31 -15.60
N PRO A 160 23.31 11.77 -16.68
CA PRO A 160 23.58 10.33 -16.81
C PRO A 160 24.34 9.72 -15.62
N ILE A 161 23.87 8.57 -15.15
CA ILE A 161 24.47 7.76 -14.07
C ILE A 161 25.21 6.58 -14.71
N TYR A 162 26.41 6.28 -14.22
CA TYR A 162 27.30 5.31 -14.84
C TYR A 162 27.38 4.04 -13.99
N ALA A 163 27.36 2.88 -14.63
CA ALA A 163 27.48 1.60 -13.95
C ALA A 163 28.89 1.39 -13.40
N ALA A 164 29.05 0.41 -12.51
CA ALA A 164 30.36 -0.02 -12.04
C ALA A 164 31.28 -0.38 -13.22
N GLY A 165 32.51 0.15 -13.20
CA GLY A 165 33.48 -0.03 -14.29
C GLY A 165 33.31 0.92 -15.49
N GLU A 166 32.29 1.79 -15.49
CA GLU A 166 32.12 2.81 -16.53
C GLU A 166 32.56 4.21 -16.07
N SER A 167 33.05 5.02 -17.01
CA SER A 167 33.51 6.39 -16.74
C SER A 167 32.50 7.43 -17.26
N LYS A 168 32.51 8.62 -16.66
CA LYS A 168 31.59 9.73 -17.02
C LYS A 168 31.73 10.22 -18.48
N GLY A 169 32.78 9.80 -19.19
CA GLY A 169 33.02 10.10 -20.60
C GLY A 169 32.66 8.97 -21.58
N SER A 170 32.22 7.80 -21.12
CA SER A 170 31.99 6.62 -21.97
C SER A 170 30.81 6.74 -22.94
N GLY A 171 29.91 7.70 -22.69
CA GLY A 171 28.64 7.84 -23.42
C GLY A 171 27.59 6.77 -23.07
N LYS A 172 27.89 5.82 -22.18
CA LYS A 172 27.02 4.69 -21.82
C LYS A 172 26.10 4.94 -20.62
N GLY A 173 26.21 6.10 -19.98
CA GLY A 173 25.44 6.41 -18.79
C GLY A 173 23.92 6.41 -19.04
N VAL A 174 23.17 5.95 -18.03
CA VAL A 174 21.71 5.95 -18.06
C VAL A 174 21.20 7.30 -17.60
N ALA A 175 20.38 7.97 -18.43
CA ALA A 175 19.64 9.15 -18.03
C ALA A 175 18.49 8.74 -17.10
N PRO A 176 18.47 9.19 -15.83
CA PRO A 176 17.38 8.88 -14.90
C PRO A 176 16.09 9.59 -15.33
N ASP A 177 14.95 8.97 -15.05
CA ASP A 177 13.64 9.56 -15.30
C ASP A 177 13.39 10.73 -14.34
N HIS A 178 13.74 10.57 -13.07
CA HIS A 178 13.66 11.63 -12.06
C HIS A 178 14.87 11.61 -11.13
N ASN A 179 15.15 12.74 -10.49
CA ASN A 179 16.09 12.75 -9.36
C ASN A 179 15.35 12.44 -8.05
N LEU A 180 16.08 12.06 -7.01
CA LEU A 180 15.55 11.67 -5.69
C LEU A 180 14.68 12.77 -5.04
N GLU A 181 14.95 14.05 -5.32
CA GLU A 181 14.16 15.15 -4.73
C GLU A 181 12.89 15.47 -5.51
N GLY A 182 12.84 15.16 -6.81
CA GLY A 182 11.71 15.47 -7.67
C GLY A 182 10.50 14.56 -7.47
N GLN A 183 10.70 13.37 -6.89
CA GLN A 183 9.63 12.40 -6.64
C GLN A 183 9.83 11.68 -5.30
N ARG A 184 8.79 10.99 -4.84
CA ARG A 184 8.78 10.24 -3.58
C ARG A 184 8.32 8.81 -3.82
N SER A 185 8.52 7.93 -2.84
CA SER A 185 8.08 6.55 -2.97
C SER A 185 6.56 6.48 -3.14
N THR A 186 5.81 7.46 -2.62
CA THR A 186 4.34 7.59 -2.75
C THR A 186 3.83 7.53 -4.18
N MET A 187 4.63 7.95 -5.18
CA MET A 187 4.26 7.94 -6.60
C MET A 187 4.42 6.56 -7.27
N TYR A 188 4.92 5.57 -6.54
CA TYR A 188 5.28 4.25 -7.05
C TYR A 188 4.57 3.14 -6.27
N ASP A 189 4.30 2.01 -6.93
CA ASP A 189 3.73 0.81 -6.30
C ASP A 189 4.80 0.02 -5.53
N ALA A 190 6.05 0.04 -5.99
CA ALA A 190 7.18 -0.67 -5.38
C ALA A 190 8.52 0.01 -5.66
N ILE A 191 9.55 -0.41 -4.94
CA ILE A 191 10.93 0.06 -5.17
C ILE A 191 11.89 -1.13 -5.35
N PHE A 192 12.90 -0.93 -6.19
CA PHE A 192 14.02 -1.85 -6.39
C PHE A 192 15.35 -1.09 -6.28
N ILE A 193 16.32 -1.66 -5.57
CA ILE A 193 17.68 -1.10 -5.45
C ILE A 193 18.68 -2.18 -5.85
N PRO A 194 19.35 -2.07 -7.02
CA PRO A 194 20.43 -2.97 -7.38
C PRO A 194 21.68 -2.71 -6.51
N GLY A 195 22.57 -3.70 -6.48
CA GLY A 195 23.87 -3.59 -5.83
C GLY A 195 24.82 -2.59 -6.51
N GLY A 196 26.10 -2.73 -6.20
CA GLY A 196 27.16 -1.81 -6.61
C GLY A 196 27.65 -0.98 -5.42
N ALA A 197 28.83 -1.35 -4.89
CA ALA A 197 29.39 -0.78 -3.68
C ALA A 197 29.43 0.77 -3.66
N ASP A 198 29.85 1.40 -4.76
CA ASP A 198 29.95 2.86 -4.86
C ASP A 198 28.57 3.54 -4.92
N SER A 199 27.61 2.92 -5.61
CA SER A 199 26.23 3.39 -5.67
C SER A 199 25.60 3.37 -4.28
N ILE A 200 25.74 2.25 -3.57
CA ILE A 200 25.21 2.09 -2.22
C ILE A 200 25.92 2.99 -1.21
N ALA A 201 27.25 3.17 -1.32
CA ALA A 201 27.98 4.12 -0.48
C ALA A 201 27.46 5.56 -0.65
N THR A 202 27.05 5.92 -1.86
CA THR A 202 26.44 7.22 -2.17
C THR A 202 25.02 7.32 -1.60
N LEU A 203 24.17 6.32 -1.86
CA LEU A 203 22.77 6.32 -1.41
C LEU A 203 22.67 6.26 0.13
N ARG A 204 23.54 5.51 0.81
CA ARG A 204 23.58 5.43 2.28
C ARG A 204 23.85 6.78 2.95
N LYS A 205 24.56 7.70 2.28
CA LYS A 205 24.83 9.05 2.78
C LYS A 205 23.76 10.08 2.37
N ASN A 206 22.72 9.64 1.66
CA ASN A 206 21.65 10.49 1.20
C ASN A 206 20.38 10.26 2.03
N GLY A 207 19.99 11.23 2.85
CA GLY A 207 18.80 11.15 3.69
C GLY A 207 17.50 10.91 2.90
N ARG A 208 17.39 11.42 1.68
CA ARG A 208 16.25 11.19 0.79
C ARG A 208 16.19 9.74 0.30
N ALA A 209 17.32 9.11 0.00
CA ALA A 209 17.36 7.71 -0.40
C ALA A 209 16.96 6.79 0.77
N LEU A 210 17.45 7.06 1.98
CA LEU A 210 17.01 6.35 3.20
C LEU A 210 15.51 6.52 3.45
N HIS A 211 14.99 7.75 3.30
CA HIS A 211 13.57 8.03 3.42
C HIS A 211 12.74 7.28 2.38
N TYR A 212 13.22 7.13 1.15
CA TYR A 212 12.53 6.35 0.11
C TYR A 212 12.28 4.90 0.54
N VAL A 213 13.27 4.27 1.19
CA VAL A 213 13.14 2.90 1.71
C VAL A 213 12.16 2.85 2.88
N ARG A 214 12.30 3.78 3.84
CA ARG A 214 11.43 3.85 5.02
C ARG A 214 9.97 4.13 4.67
N GLU A 215 9.73 5.06 3.75
CA GLU A 215 8.40 5.42 3.25
C GLU A 215 7.77 4.31 2.42
N ALA A 216 8.55 3.59 1.60
CA ALA A 216 8.05 2.39 0.93
C ALA A 216 7.71 1.28 1.94
N PHE A 217 8.52 1.14 3.00
CA PHE A 217 8.31 0.14 4.04
C PHE A 217 7.04 0.44 4.85
N GLY A 218 6.91 1.65 5.37
CA GLY A 218 5.76 2.12 6.14
C GLY A 218 4.46 2.07 5.34
N HIS A 219 4.50 2.40 4.05
CA HIS A 219 3.35 2.27 3.15
C HIS A 219 3.10 0.86 2.62
N LEU A 220 3.72 -0.17 3.22
CA LEU A 220 3.47 -1.59 2.97
C LEU A 220 3.82 -2.06 1.54
N LYS A 221 4.68 -1.32 0.83
CA LYS A 221 5.04 -1.60 -0.56
C LYS A 221 6.04 -2.76 -0.64
N ALA A 222 6.08 -3.41 -1.79
CA ALA A 222 7.14 -4.35 -2.11
C ALA A 222 8.49 -3.60 -2.25
N ILE A 223 9.54 -4.16 -1.66
CA ILE A 223 10.90 -3.63 -1.69
C ILE A 223 11.81 -4.73 -2.19
N GLY A 224 12.51 -4.51 -3.30
CA GLY A 224 13.51 -5.42 -3.84
C GLY A 224 14.91 -4.89 -3.62
N ALA A 225 15.86 -5.72 -3.17
CA ALA A 225 17.26 -5.34 -3.11
C ALA A 225 18.21 -6.51 -3.42
N THR A 226 19.29 -6.22 -4.15
CA THR A 226 20.32 -7.23 -4.47
C THR A 226 21.72 -6.74 -4.14
N GLY A 227 22.65 -7.67 -3.89
CA GLY A 227 24.04 -7.33 -3.60
C GLY A 227 24.18 -6.45 -2.36
N GLU A 228 25.03 -5.42 -2.45
CA GLU A 228 25.28 -4.48 -1.36
C GLU A 228 24.03 -3.68 -0.94
N ALA A 229 23.01 -3.61 -1.80
CA ALA A 229 21.76 -2.92 -1.49
C ALA A 229 20.97 -3.61 -0.37
N VAL A 230 21.14 -4.93 -0.19
CA VAL A 230 20.48 -5.68 0.88
C VAL A 230 20.83 -5.08 2.24
N LYS A 231 22.12 -4.78 2.46
CA LYS A 231 22.56 -4.17 3.71
C LYS A 231 22.04 -2.75 3.85
N PHE A 232 21.95 -1.98 2.76
CA PHE A 232 21.38 -0.63 2.79
C PHE A 232 19.89 -0.61 3.15
N VAL A 233 19.09 -1.52 2.60
CA VAL A 233 17.69 -1.68 2.99
C VAL A 233 17.58 -2.13 4.44
N GLN A 234 18.40 -3.11 4.86
CA GLN A 234 18.46 -3.53 6.26
C GLN A 234 18.78 -2.36 7.19
N ASP A 235 19.77 -1.53 6.89
CA ASP A 235 20.11 -0.36 7.71
C ASP A 235 18.93 0.66 7.80
N ALA A 236 18.10 0.74 6.77
CA ALA A 236 16.97 1.66 6.72
C ALA A 236 15.73 1.17 7.50
N CYS A 237 15.49 -0.14 7.55
CA CYS A 237 14.32 -0.76 8.19
C CYS A 237 14.66 -2.02 9.02
N SER A 238 15.78 -2.01 9.76
CA SER A 238 16.14 -3.10 10.67
C SER A 238 15.16 -3.16 11.84
N LEU A 239 14.24 -4.13 11.76
CA LEU A 239 13.21 -4.36 12.75
C LEU A 239 13.24 -5.82 13.23
N PRO A 240 12.79 -6.11 14.47
CA PRO A 240 12.66 -7.48 14.95
C PRO A 240 11.79 -8.32 14.00
N GLY A 241 12.27 -9.51 13.64
CA GLY A 241 11.53 -10.47 12.81
C GLY A 241 11.60 -10.21 11.29
N VAL A 242 12.13 -9.07 10.84
CA VAL A 242 12.38 -8.84 9.40
C VAL A 242 13.71 -9.47 9.02
N GLU A 243 13.65 -10.47 8.15
CA GLU A 243 14.81 -11.23 7.68
C GLU A 243 15.34 -10.69 6.35
N PHE A 244 16.65 -10.80 6.15
CA PHE A 244 17.35 -10.36 4.95
C PHE A 244 18.26 -11.49 4.47
N SER A 245 18.43 -11.61 3.16
CA SER A 245 19.36 -12.57 2.57
C SER A 245 20.80 -12.27 3.00
N GLU A 246 21.54 -13.31 3.38
CA GLU A 246 23.00 -13.25 3.67
C GLU A 246 23.83 -14.05 2.66
N SER A 247 23.17 -14.72 1.70
CA SER A 247 23.78 -15.64 0.75
C SER A 247 23.18 -15.47 -0.66
N ASN A 248 23.30 -16.49 -1.50
CA ASN A 248 22.69 -16.54 -2.83
C ASN A 248 21.19 -16.90 -2.80
N ASN A 249 20.66 -17.30 -1.65
CA ASN A 249 19.24 -17.62 -1.51
C ASN A 249 18.39 -16.35 -1.46
N VAL A 250 17.31 -16.34 -2.21
CA VAL A 250 16.29 -15.29 -2.14
C VAL A 250 15.52 -15.41 -0.83
N VAL A 251 15.38 -14.30 -0.13
CA VAL A 251 14.57 -14.17 1.08
C VAL A 251 13.45 -13.17 0.82
N ASP A 252 12.20 -13.58 1.03
CA ASP A 252 11.03 -12.70 1.07
C ASP A 252 10.53 -12.65 2.52
N SER A 253 10.75 -11.52 3.19
CA SER A 253 10.28 -11.28 4.55
C SER A 253 9.39 -10.05 4.53
N TYR A 254 8.10 -10.23 4.83
CA TYR A 254 7.11 -9.15 4.81
C TYR A 254 7.05 -8.37 3.49
N GLY A 255 7.29 -8.99 2.33
CA GLY A 255 7.32 -8.28 1.03
C GLY A 255 8.60 -7.46 0.80
N VAL A 256 9.62 -7.66 1.63
CA VAL A 256 11.00 -7.21 1.39
C VAL A 256 11.76 -8.40 0.81
N VAL A 257 12.01 -8.34 -0.51
CA VAL A 257 12.64 -9.41 -1.27
C VAL A 257 14.11 -9.08 -1.47
N THR A 258 15.00 -9.97 -1.01
CA THR A 258 16.44 -9.73 -1.01
C THR A 258 17.27 -10.92 -1.51
N ALA A 259 18.39 -10.63 -2.16
CA ALA A 259 19.42 -11.60 -2.54
C ALA A 259 20.82 -10.97 -2.41
N ALA A 260 21.57 -11.33 -1.36
CA ALA A 260 22.85 -10.68 -1.04
C ALA A 260 23.98 -11.07 -1.99
N GLN A 261 23.94 -12.29 -2.53
CA GLN A 261 24.84 -12.74 -3.58
C GLN A 261 24.04 -13.01 -4.85
N THR A 262 24.45 -12.39 -5.95
CA THR A 262 23.78 -12.53 -7.24
C THR A 262 24.64 -13.33 -8.20
N GLU A 263 24.02 -14.28 -8.89
CA GLU A 263 24.59 -15.00 -10.02
C GLU A 263 23.68 -14.81 -11.25
N ALA A 264 24.13 -15.25 -12.43
CA ALA A 264 23.32 -15.16 -13.64
C ALA A 264 21.96 -15.88 -13.50
N SER A 265 21.87 -16.91 -12.65
CA SER A 265 20.65 -17.67 -12.37
C SER A 265 19.67 -16.95 -11.43
N THR A 266 20.12 -15.90 -10.71
CA THR A 266 19.29 -15.11 -9.79
C THR A 266 18.20 -14.34 -10.52
N PHE A 267 18.50 -13.89 -11.74
CA PHE A 267 17.58 -13.15 -12.60
C PHE A 267 17.11 -14.05 -13.74
N LYS A 268 15.81 -14.33 -13.79
CA LYS A 268 15.19 -15.05 -14.90
C LYS A 268 14.36 -14.10 -15.75
N ASP A 269 14.44 -14.29 -17.06
CA ASP A 269 13.60 -13.57 -18.02
C ASP A 269 12.12 -14.02 -17.93
N ALA A 270 11.90 -15.30 -17.64
CA ALA A 270 10.57 -15.85 -17.40
C ALA A 270 10.15 -15.63 -15.94
N ILE A 271 9.34 -14.60 -15.71
CA ILE A 271 8.70 -14.35 -14.41
C ILE A 271 7.46 -15.24 -14.27
N ASN A 272 7.41 -15.98 -13.17
CA ASN A 272 6.19 -16.67 -12.73
C ASN A 272 5.72 -16.02 -11.43
N LEU A 273 4.52 -15.42 -11.45
CA LEU A 273 3.93 -14.79 -10.27
C LEU A 273 3.38 -15.86 -9.32
N VAL A 274 4.28 -16.53 -8.61
CA VAL A 274 3.96 -17.61 -7.68
C VAL A 274 4.51 -17.31 -6.29
N LYS A 275 3.72 -17.67 -5.27
CA LYS A 275 4.16 -17.59 -3.89
C LYS A 275 5.40 -18.46 -3.67
N ASN A 276 6.37 -17.95 -2.90
CA ASN A 276 7.63 -18.65 -2.58
C ASN A 276 8.48 -19.00 -3.83
N ALA A 277 8.48 -18.12 -4.84
CA ALA A 277 9.39 -18.26 -5.97
C ALA A 277 10.85 -18.28 -5.50
N LYS A 278 11.68 -19.10 -6.16
CA LYS A 278 13.09 -19.28 -5.80
C LYS A 278 14.03 -18.25 -6.43
N ASP A 279 13.65 -17.68 -7.56
CA ASP A 279 14.39 -16.60 -8.22
C ASP A 279 13.87 -15.23 -7.80
N PHE A 280 14.77 -14.25 -7.83
CA PHE A 280 14.49 -12.92 -7.28
C PHE A 280 13.41 -12.20 -8.10
N SER A 281 13.52 -12.23 -9.44
CA SER A 281 12.58 -11.55 -10.34
C SER A 281 11.14 -12.00 -10.11
N SER A 282 10.92 -13.31 -9.97
CA SER A 282 9.59 -13.87 -9.71
C SER A 282 9.08 -13.55 -8.30
N ALA A 283 9.91 -13.67 -7.28
CA ALA A 283 9.52 -13.37 -5.89
C ALA A 283 9.15 -11.89 -5.71
N PHE A 284 9.98 -10.99 -6.25
CA PHE A 284 9.72 -9.56 -6.20
C PHE A 284 8.45 -9.18 -6.99
N SER A 285 8.26 -9.73 -8.18
CA SER A 285 7.06 -9.48 -8.99
C SER A 285 5.80 -10.03 -8.33
N TYR A 286 5.89 -11.19 -7.68
CA TYR A 286 4.79 -11.73 -6.87
C TYR A 286 4.42 -10.77 -5.73
N ALA A 287 5.40 -10.27 -4.97
CA ALA A 287 5.15 -9.29 -3.90
C ALA A 287 4.45 -8.01 -4.42
N ILE A 288 4.81 -7.52 -5.61
CA ILE A 288 4.12 -6.39 -6.26
C ILE A 288 2.67 -6.76 -6.63
N SER A 289 2.45 -7.97 -7.14
CA SER A 289 1.11 -8.44 -7.55
C SER A 289 0.12 -8.54 -6.40
N GLN A 290 0.62 -8.71 -5.17
CA GLN A 290 -0.20 -8.69 -3.94
C GLN A 290 -0.64 -7.29 -3.51
N HIS A 291 -0.33 -6.25 -4.29
CA HIS A 291 -0.58 -4.83 -4.01
C HIS A 291 0.23 -4.27 -2.82
N LYS A 292 0.03 -4.82 -1.62
CA LYS A 292 0.68 -4.43 -0.36
C LYS A 292 0.92 -5.64 0.53
N ASN A 293 1.85 -5.53 1.47
CA ASN A 293 2.04 -6.52 2.54
C ASN A 293 1.33 -6.06 3.82
N TYR A 294 0.06 -6.45 3.99
CA TYR A 294 -0.73 -6.05 5.17
C TYR A 294 -0.24 -6.69 6.47
N GLN A 295 0.42 -7.85 6.41
CA GLN A 295 0.99 -8.49 7.61
C GLN A 295 2.02 -7.60 8.30
N ARG A 296 2.76 -6.79 7.52
CA ARG A 296 3.72 -5.80 8.05
C ARG A 296 3.04 -4.76 8.94
N GLU A 297 1.79 -4.41 8.67
CA GLU A 297 1.01 -3.49 9.51
C GLU A 297 0.35 -4.22 10.68
N LEU A 298 -0.21 -5.40 10.45
CA LEU A 298 -0.85 -6.23 11.49
C LEU A 298 0.12 -6.63 12.60
N ASP A 299 1.40 -6.82 12.28
CA ASP A 299 2.46 -7.10 13.26
C ASP A 299 3.08 -5.80 13.84
N GLY A 300 2.54 -4.63 13.51
CA GLY A 300 2.97 -3.33 14.04
C GLY A 300 4.30 -2.81 13.49
N LEU A 301 4.91 -3.49 12.51
CA LEU A 301 6.24 -3.14 12.00
C LEU A 301 6.26 -1.78 11.30
N SER A 302 5.19 -1.42 10.57
CA SER A 302 5.07 -0.09 9.94
C SER A 302 5.16 1.04 10.95
N SER A 303 4.61 0.86 12.15
CA SER A 303 4.62 1.86 13.24
C SER A 303 6.01 2.02 13.90
N MET A 304 6.94 1.10 13.66
CA MET A 304 8.31 1.16 14.20
C MET A 304 9.26 1.95 13.29
N VAL A 305 8.81 2.41 12.12
CA VAL A 305 9.61 3.18 11.16
C VAL A 305 9.12 4.62 11.11
N ALA A 306 10.06 5.56 11.09
CA ALA A 306 9.76 6.97 10.80
C ALA A 306 9.87 7.22 9.29
N TYR A 307 8.80 7.71 8.68
CA TYR A 307 8.68 7.84 7.23
C TYR A 307 7.78 8.99 6.77
#